data_AF-A0A813RUB2-F1
#
_entry.id   AF-A0A813RUB2-F1
#
_cell.length_a   1.000
_cell.length_b   1.000
_cell.length_c   1.000
_cell.angle_alpha   90.00
_cell.angle_beta   90.00
_cell.angle_gamma   90.00
#
_symmetry.space_group_name_H-M   'P 1'
#
loop_
_entity.id
_entity.type
_entity.pdbx_description
1 polymer ?
#
loop_
_entity_poly.entity_id
_entity_poly.type
_entity_poly.pdbx_seq_one_letter_code
_entity_poly.pdbx_strand_id
1 'polypeptide(L)'
;MVKRRKTHDSPKLGDPQSPALCSCKAVVDDSDNALQCDACENWFHIACVNVSPVAYSAYQTLADQKQFSNWFCPKCLDDKSVDRLPPRCLAALSARIDAIERETSNISRKQDQLVDRMDKLYE
;
A
#
# COMPACT_ATOMS: atom_id res chain seq x y z
N MET A 1 1.10 8.40 18.81
CA MET A 1 0.30 7.25 18.35
C MET A 1 -0.80 7.75 17.42
N VAL A 2 -0.53 7.81 16.12
CA VAL A 2 -1.57 8.13 15.14
C VAL A 2 -2.10 6.81 14.62
N LYS A 3 -3.26 6.38 15.12
CA LYS A 3 -4.05 5.33 14.47
C LYS A 3 -4.24 5.79 13.02
N ARG A 4 -4.00 4.95 12.00
CA ARG A 4 -4.53 5.19 10.64
C ARG A 4 -6.03 5.46 10.83
N ARG A 5 -6.44 6.73 10.94
CA ARG A 5 -7.85 7.09 11.00
C ARG A 5 -8.38 6.64 9.67
N LYS A 6 -9.37 5.73 9.69
CA LYS A 6 -10.15 5.39 8.51
C LYS A 6 -10.50 6.71 7.83
N THR A 7 -9.89 6.97 6.67
CA THR A 7 -10.07 8.23 5.96
C THR A 7 -11.48 8.23 5.39
N HIS A 8 -12.39 8.85 6.13
CA HIS A 8 -13.62 9.54 5.72
C HIS A 8 -14.49 8.97 4.58
N ASP A 9 -14.43 7.68 4.29
CA ASP A 9 -15.46 6.93 3.56
C ASP A 9 -15.63 5.55 4.20
N SER A 10 -15.70 5.54 5.53
CA SER A 10 -15.95 4.32 6.28
C SER A 10 -17.43 4.00 6.21
N PRO A 11 -17.83 2.76 5.85
CA PRO A 11 -19.18 2.30 6.10
C PRO A 11 -19.47 2.51 7.58
N LYS A 12 -20.53 3.27 7.85
CA LYS A 12 -20.98 3.55 9.21
C LYS A 12 -21.28 2.21 9.87
N LEU A 13 -20.70 2.00 11.06
CA LEU A 13 -21.00 0.85 11.91
C LEU A 13 -22.51 0.87 12.19
N GLY A 14 -23.26 -0.01 11.52
CA GLY A 14 -24.73 -0.05 11.55
C GLY A 14 -25.44 -0.13 10.20
N ASP A 15 -24.74 -0.06 9.07
CA ASP A 15 -25.35 -0.31 7.75
C ASP A 15 -25.44 -1.84 7.47
N PRO A 16 -26.61 -2.43 7.12
CA PRO A 16 -26.74 -3.85 6.81
C PRO A 16 -25.98 -4.32 5.55
N GLN A 17 -25.36 -3.39 4.83
CA GLN A 17 -24.63 -3.67 3.59
C GLN A 17 -23.16 -4.01 3.91
N SER A 18 -22.93 -5.31 4.12
CA SER A 18 -21.64 -6.03 4.24
C SER A 18 -20.73 -5.65 5.44
N PRO A 19 -20.77 -6.39 6.56
CA PRO A 19 -19.77 -6.23 7.60
C PRO A 19 -18.36 -6.49 7.05
N ALA A 20 -17.37 -5.71 7.50
CA ALA A 20 -15.96 -5.93 7.20
C ALA A 20 -15.55 -7.34 7.69
N LEU A 21 -15.59 -8.30 6.77
CA LEU A 21 -15.54 -9.72 7.11
C LEU A 21 -14.13 -10.27 6.92
N CYS A 22 -13.56 -10.76 8.01
CA CYS A 22 -12.34 -11.55 7.97
C CYS A 22 -12.62 -12.96 7.42
N SER A 23 -11.58 -13.70 7.03
CA SER A 23 -11.70 -15.11 6.60
C SER A 23 -12.30 -16.02 7.67
N CYS A 24 -12.20 -15.65 8.96
CA CYS A 24 -12.82 -16.36 10.08
C CYS A 24 -14.33 -16.10 10.23
N LYS A 25 -14.94 -15.28 9.35
CA LYS A 25 -16.35 -14.85 9.39
C LYS A 25 -16.74 -14.00 10.62
N ALA A 26 -15.77 -13.62 11.45
CA ALA A 26 -15.98 -12.63 12.50
C ALA A 26 -15.85 -11.20 11.92
N VAL A 27 -16.57 -10.28 12.54
CA VAL A 27 -16.41 -8.84 12.29
C VAL A 27 -15.07 -8.39 12.86
N VAL A 28 -14.36 -7.55 12.10
CA VAL A 28 -13.16 -6.88 12.59
C VAL A 28 -13.56 -5.61 13.35
N ASP A 29 -13.15 -5.52 14.62
CA ASP A 29 -13.38 -4.36 15.48
C ASP A 29 -12.24 -3.33 15.37
N ASP A 30 -12.48 -2.10 15.84
CA ASP A 30 -11.49 -1.02 15.85
C ASP A 30 -10.33 -1.28 16.84
N SER A 31 -10.51 -2.17 17.81
CA SER A 31 -9.47 -2.63 18.73
C SER A 31 -8.63 -3.78 18.18
N ASP A 32 -9.05 -4.40 17.08
CA ASP A 32 -8.35 -5.52 16.48
C ASP A 32 -7.10 -5.08 15.72
N ASN A 33 -6.05 -5.91 15.81
CA ASN A 33 -4.94 -5.81 14.89
C ASN A 33 -5.35 -6.39 13.53
N ALA A 34 -5.60 -5.52 12.56
CA ALA A 34 -6.08 -5.92 11.26
C ALA A 34 -5.47 -5.09 10.12
N LEU A 35 -5.47 -5.69 8.93
CA LEU A 35 -5.08 -5.05 7.67
C LEU A 35 -6.25 -5.10 6.69
N GLN A 36 -6.43 -4.02 5.95
CA GLN A 36 -7.35 -3.98 4.82
C GLN A 36 -6.63 -4.47 3.56
N CYS A 37 -7.26 -5.37 2.80
CA CYS A 37 -6.75 -5.81 1.51
C CYS A 37 -6.95 -4.70 0.47
N ASP A 38 -5.89 -4.29 -0.22
CA ASP A 38 -5.98 -3.27 -1.27
C ASP A 38 -6.84 -3.76 -2.44
N ALA A 39 -6.89 -5.07 -2.71
CA ALA A 39 -7.67 -5.63 -3.81
C ALA A 39 -9.18 -5.79 -3.50
N CYS A 40 -9.54 -6.44 -2.39
CA CYS A 40 -10.96 -6.73 -2.11
C CYS A 40 -11.59 -5.82 -1.05
N GLU A 41 -10.84 -4.84 -0.52
CA GLU A 41 -11.30 -3.86 0.49
C GLU A 41 -11.78 -4.44 1.82
N ASN A 42 -11.76 -5.76 1.98
CA ASN A 42 -12.10 -6.44 3.24
C ASN A 42 -10.98 -6.32 4.27
N TRP A 43 -11.36 -6.39 5.54
CA TRP A 43 -10.45 -6.35 6.68
C TRP A 43 -10.15 -7.77 7.19
N PHE A 44 -8.91 -7.99 7.57
CA PHE A 44 -8.43 -9.28 8.04
C PHE A 44 -7.63 -9.11 9.33
N HIS A 45 -7.98 -9.87 10.37
CA HIS A 45 -7.15 -9.99 11.56
C HIS A 45 -5.77 -10.50 11.17
N ILE A 46 -4.70 -9.88 11.66
CA ILE A 46 -3.33 -10.29 11.34
C ILE A 46 -3.07 -11.76 11.65
N ALA A 47 -3.70 -12.28 12.72
CA ALA A 47 -3.62 -13.66 13.13
C ALA A 47 -4.32 -14.61 12.14
N CYS A 48 -5.43 -14.20 11.53
CA CYS A 48 -6.20 -15.02 10.58
C CYS A 48 -5.52 -15.15 9.21
N VAL A 49 -4.57 -14.27 8.89
CA VAL A 49 -3.81 -14.27 7.64
C VAL A 49 -2.31 -14.51 7.85
N ASN A 50 -1.92 -14.97 9.05
CA ASN A 50 -0.54 -15.32 9.41
C ASN A 50 0.47 -14.19 9.16
N VAL A 51 0.06 -12.93 9.33
CA VAL A 51 0.98 -11.79 9.28
C VAL A 51 1.70 -11.70 10.62
N SER A 52 3.03 -11.81 10.60
CA SER A 52 3.84 -11.74 11.82
C SER A 52 3.74 -10.35 12.46
N PRO A 53 3.92 -10.24 13.80
CA PRO A 53 3.94 -8.94 14.47
C PRO A 53 4.96 -7.96 13.89
N VAL A 54 6.11 -8.46 13.42
CA VAL A 54 7.17 -7.68 12.77
C VAL A 54 6.72 -7.17 11.40
N ALA A 55 6.07 -8.01 10.60
CA ALA A 55 5.52 -7.57 9.31
C ALA A 55 4.41 -6.53 9.53
N TYR A 56 3.52 -6.77 10.49
CA TYR A 56 2.47 -5.82 10.85
C TYR A 56 3.00 -4.46 11.31
N SER A 57 4.05 -4.44 12.14
CA SER A 57 4.69 -3.17 12.56
C SER A 57 5.37 -2.45 11.40
N ALA A 58 5.94 -3.16 10.43
CA ALA A 58 6.45 -2.57 9.20
C ALA A 58 5.33 -1.90 8.38
N TYR A 59 4.19 -2.58 8.20
CA TYR A 59 3.02 -1.98 7.52
C TYR A 59 2.49 -0.72 8.23
N GLN A 60 2.48 -0.72 9.58
CA GLN A 60 2.16 0.47 10.36
C GLN A 60 3.22 1.57 10.23
N THR A 61 4.50 1.24 10.16
CA THR A 61 5.54 2.27 10.00
C THR A 61 5.44 2.93 8.62
N LEU A 62 5.25 2.13 7.58
CA LEU A 62 5.07 2.62 6.21
C LEU A 62 3.81 3.47 6.09
N ALA A 63 2.73 3.13 6.83
CA ALA A 63 1.56 3.99 7.00
C ALA A 63 1.89 5.41 7.41
N ASP A 64 2.62 5.51 8.51
CA ASP A 64 2.84 6.75 9.23
C ASP A 64 3.75 7.66 8.41
N GLN A 65 4.70 7.04 7.71
CA GLN A 65 5.59 7.71 6.76
C GLN A 65 4.89 8.10 5.45
N LYS A 66 3.58 7.86 5.32
CA LYS A 66 2.80 8.03 4.07
C LYS A 66 3.46 7.31 2.89
N GLN A 67 4.22 6.25 3.18
CA GLN A 67 4.83 5.42 2.17
C GLN A 67 3.80 4.41 1.68
N PHE A 68 3.93 4.09 0.41
CA PHE A 68 3.03 3.16 -0.22
C PHE A 68 3.30 1.74 0.26
N SER A 69 2.36 1.17 1.00
CA SER A 69 2.41 -0.21 1.47
C SER A 69 1.14 -0.94 1.04
N ASN A 70 1.17 -1.58 -0.13
CA ASN A 70 0.09 -2.48 -0.52
C ASN A 70 0.19 -3.78 0.28
N TRP A 71 -0.96 -4.26 0.74
CA TRP A 71 -1.13 -5.59 1.28
C TRP A 71 -2.32 -6.28 0.61
N PHE A 72 -2.11 -7.53 0.23
CA PHE A 72 -3.12 -8.36 -0.40
C PHE A 72 -3.40 -9.60 0.45
N CYS A 73 -4.67 -9.94 0.63
CA CYS A 73 -5.04 -11.15 1.33
C CYS A 73 -4.66 -12.39 0.50
N PRO A 74 -4.50 -13.58 1.12
CA PRO A 74 -4.08 -14.80 0.41
C PRO A 74 -4.93 -15.11 -0.82
N LYS A 75 -6.26 -14.93 -0.73
CA LYS A 75 -7.18 -15.14 -1.86
C LYS A 75 -6.88 -14.24 -3.06
N CYS A 76 -6.55 -12.97 -2.81
CA CYS A 76 -6.20 -12.02 -3.87
C CYS A 76 -4.77 -12.22 -4.38
N LEU A 77 -3.89 -12.86 -3.60
CA LEU A 77 -2.51 -13.15 -3.99
C LEU A 77 -2.39 -14.45 -4.83
N ASP A 78 -3.25 -15.42 -4.56
CA ASP A 78 -3.34 -16.66 -5.34
C ASP A 78 -3.79 -16.40 -6.78
N ASP A 79 -4.60 -15.34 -6.98
CA ASP A 79 -4.96 -14.84 -8.29
C ASP A 79 -3.86 -13.92 -8.84
N LYS A 80 -2.79 -14.51 -9.38
CA LYS A 80 -1.59 -13.81 -9.90
C LYS A 80 -1.85 -12.94 -11.14
N SER A 81 -3.11 -12.70 -11.52
CA SER A 81 -3.46 -11.91 -12.68
C SER A 81 -3.53 -10.42 -12.34
N VAL A 82 -2.60 -9.63 -12.91
CA VAL A 82 -2.63 -8.17 -12.78
C VAL A 82 -3.92 -7.56 -13.35
N ASP A 83 -4.58 -8.27 -14.27
CA ASP A 83 -5.86 -7.89 -14.89
C ASP A 83 -7.01 -7.81 -13.87
N ARG A 84 -6.89 -8.49 -12.72
CA ARG A 84 -7.91 -8.47 -11.67
C ARG A 84 -7.60 -7.49 -10.55
N LEU A 85 -6.50 -6.75 -10.67
CA LEU A 85 -6.20 -5.69 -9.73
C LEU A 85 -7.29 -4.61 -9.85
N PRO A 86 -7.91 -4.15 -8.75
CA PRO A 86 -8.94 -3.13 -8.85
C PRO A 86 -8.42 -1.85 -9.49
N PRO A 87 -9.26 -1.07 -10.18
CA PRO A 87 -8.87 0.18 -10.84
C PRO A 87 -8.13 1.15 -9.91
N ARG A 88 -8.54 1.26 -8.63
CA ARG A 88 -7.86 2.10 -7.63
C ARG A 88 -6.41 1.69 -7.39
N CYS A 89 -6.14 0.38 -7.34
CA CYS A 89 -4.81 -0.16 -7.09
C CYS A 89 -3.94 -0.02 -8.32
N LEU A 90 -4.51 -0.25 -9.51
CA LEU A 90 -3.82 -0.02 -10.78
C LEU A 90 -3.44 1.46 -10.94
N ALA A 91 -4.38 2.37 -10.66
CA ALA A 91 -4.13 3.81 -10.69
C ALA A 91 -3.04 4.22 -9.70
N ALA A 92 -3.06 3.67 -8.48
CA ALA A 92 -2.04 3.96 -7.49
C ALA A 92 -0.65 3.41 -7.87
N LEU A 93 -0.58 2.23 -8.50
CA LEU A 93 0.68 1.71 -9.05
C LEU A 93 1.17 2.55 -10.24
N SER A 94 0.28 2.93 -11.16
CA SER A 94 0.61 3.80 -12.29
C SER A 94 1.20 5.13 -11.82
N ALA A 95 0.55 5.81 -10.87
CA ALA A 95 1.04 7.08 -10.35
C ALA A 95 2.44 6.96 -9.70
N ARG A 96 2.75 5.80 -9.10
CA ARG A 96 4.09 5.53 -8.55
C ARG A 96 5.11 5.29 -9.66
N ILE A 97 4.75 4.55 -10.71
CA ILE A 97 5.62 4.35 -11.88
C ILE A 97 5.96 5.71 -12.48
N ASP A 98 4.97 6.57 -12.72
CA ASP A 98 5.19 7.91 -13.26
C ASP A 98 6.10 8.77 -12.37
N ALA A 99 5.98 8.64 -11.04
CA ALA A 99 6.83 9.35 -10.09
C ALA A 99 8.28 8.87 -10.16
N ILE A 100 8.49 7.56 -10.21
CA ILE A 100 9.81 6.95 -10.37
C ILE A 100 10.44 7.39 -11.69
N GLU A 101 9.70 7.33 -12.81
CA GLU A 101 10.21 7.74 -14.13
C GLU A 101 10.65 9.21 -14.15
N ARG A 102 9.89 10.09 -13.49
CA ARG A 102 10.29 11.51 -13.31
C ARG A 102 11.55 11.65 -12.48
N GLU A 103 11.69 10.91 -11.39
CA GLU A 103 12.89 10.93 -10.56
C GLU A 103 14.10 10.40 -11.31
N THR A 104 13.97 9.28 -12.02
CA THR A 104 15.02 8.70 -12.87
C THR A 104 15.47 9.69 -13.94
N SER A 105 14.53 10.37 -14.60
CA SER A 105 14.84 11.42 -15.59
C SER A 105 15.63 12.58 -14.98
N ASN A 106 15.25 13.01 -13.78
CA ASN A 106 15.96 14.08 -13.06
C ASN A 106 17.36 13.66 -12.62
N ILE A 107 17.53 12.42 -12.15
CA ILE A 107 18.84 11.87 -11.78
C ILE A 107 19.75 11.79 -12.99
N SER A 108 19.24 11.27 -14.13
CA SER A 108 20.00 11.22 -15.39
C SER A 108 20.51 12.60 -15.80
N ARG A 109 19.65 13.61 -15.79
CA ARG A 109 20.06 14.99 -16.12
C ARG A 109 21.14 15.53 -15.18
N LYS A 110 21.04 15.26 -13.88
CA LYS A 110 22.08 15.67 -12.90
C LYS A 110 23.40 14.94 -13.16
N GLN A 111 23.35 13.68 -13.55
CA GLN A 111 24.52 12.90 -13.91
C GLN A 111 25.21 13.50 -15.13
N ASP A 112 24.47 13.83 -16.19
CA ASP A 112 25.03 14.48 -17.40
C ASP A 112 25.72 15.82 -17.07
N GLN A 113 25.09 16.64 -16.22
CA GLN A 113 25.68 17.91 -15.76
C GLN A 113 26.95 17.72 -14.94
N LEU A 114 27.05 16.64 -14.16
CA LEU A 114 28.25 16.33 -13.38
C LEU A 114 29.37 15.83 -14.29
N VAL A 115 29.06 15.03 -15.30
CA VAL A 115 30.02 14.58 -16.32
C VAL A 115 30.58 15.78 -17.09
N ASP A 116 29.72 16.66 -17.62
CA ASP A 116 30.16 17.89 -18.30
C ASP A 116 31.01 18.80 -17.40
N ARG A 117 30.66 18.91 -16.12
CA ARG A 117 31.48 19.67 -15.15
C ARG A 117 32.83 19.00 -14.91
N MET A 118 32.86 17.67 -14.84
CA MET A 118 34.08 16.91 -14.64
C MET A 118 35.01 17.06 -15.85
N ASP A 119 34.49 16.96 -17.07
CA ASP A 119 35.25 17.14 -18.31
C ASP A 119 35.94 18.51 -18.35
N LYS A 120 35.21 19.58 -17.98
CA LYS A 120 35.74 20.96 -17.88
C LYS A 120 36.83 21.17 -16.83
N LEU A 121 36.97 20.26 -15.85
CA LEU A 121 38.07 20.33 -14.86
C LEU A 121 39.34 19.65 -15.36
N TYR A 122 39.25 18.83 -16.40
CA TYR A 122 40.36 18.09 -17.00
C TYR A 122 40.84 18.67 -18.34
N GLU A 123 40.20 19.74 -18.82
CA GLU A 123 40.65 20.62 -19.92
C GLU A 123 41.48 21.80 -19.39
#